data_AF-X1VJM8-F1
#
_entry.id   AF-X1VJM8-F1
#
_cell.length_a   1.000
_cell.length_b   1.000
_cell.length_c   1.000
_cell.angle_alpha   90.00
_cell.angle_beta   90.00
_cell.angle_gamma   90.00
#
_symmetry.space_group_name_H-M   'P 1'
#
loop_
_entity.id
_entity.type
_entity.pdbx_description
1 polymer ?
#
loop_
_entity_poly.entity_id
_entity_poly.type
_entity_poly.pdbx_seq_one_letter_code
_entity_poly.pdbx_strand_id
1 'polypeptide(L)'
;MTEKEKKDLLRQLLEKERQGTLKPSDRFEIPPQDIPEQDPIKRRANVSEVALGYTETQARLEAMRCLQCKKTPCIKGCPVQIRIGDFVAAVARGNYAEALAIIKENSLLPAVCGRVCPQEVQCQETCTVGLKFKDPTKAVSIGRLERFLADLGRGSDAIPAIAPATGMKVAVIDSGPGG
;
A
#
# COMPACT_ATOMS: atom_id res chain seq x y z
N MET A 1 0.66 16.90 -12.17
CA MET A 1 0.53 16.12 -13.41
C MET A 1 -0.94 15.87 -13.69
N THR A 2 -1.37 16.03 -14.94
CA THR A 2 -2.69 15.62 -15.41
C THR A 2 -2.80 14.09 -15.44
N GLU A 3 -4.02 13.54 -15.44
CA GLU A 3 -4.21 12.08 -15.54
C GLU A 3 -3.64 11.50 -16.84
N LYS A 4 -3.65 12.27 -17.94
CA LYS A 4 -3.03 11.86 -19.21
C LYS A 4 -1.51 11.71 -19.05
N GLU A 5 -0.85 12.72 -18.47
CA GLU A 5 0.59 12.68 -18.20
C GLU A 5 0.98 11.52 -17.28
N LYS A 6 0.18 11.23 -16.25
CA LYS A 6 0.42 10.07 -15.37
C LYS A 6 0.34 8.75 -16.13
N LYS A 7 -0.67 8.58 -16.99
CA LYS A 7 -0.81 7.37 -17.82
C LYS A 7 0.35 7.23 -18.81
N ASP A 8 0.80 8.33 -19.41
CA ASP A 8 1.92 8.34 -20.34
C ASP A 8 3.22 7.95 -19.63
N LEU A 9 3.49 8.54 -18.47
CA LEU A 9 4.62 8.18 -17.62
C LEU A 9 4.57 6.71 -17.21
N LEU A 10 3.41 6.22 -16.76
CA LEU A 10 3.25 4.82 -16.35
C LEU A 10 3.56 3.87 -17.52
N ARG A 11 3.07 4.17 -18.73
CA ARG A 11 3.37 3.36 -19.93
C ARG A 11 4.87 3.29 -20.20
N GLN A 12 5.57 4.41 -20.15
CA GLN A 12 7.02 4.47 -20.37
C GLN A 12 7.80 3.67 -19.31
N LEU A 13 7.40 3.77 -18.04
CA LEU A 13 8.05 3.05 -16.95
C LEU A 13 7.85 1.53 -17.05
N LEU A 14 6.63 1.09 -17.42
CA LEU A 14 6.33 -0.32 -17.64
C LEU A 14 7.11 -0.89 -18.84
N GLU A 15 7.29 -0.08 -19.89
CA GLU A 15 8.11 -0.48 -21.02
C GLU A 15 9.58 -0.65 -20.63
N LYS A 16 10.15 0.29 -19.87
CA LYS A 16 11.51 0.16 -19.30
C LYS A 16 11.64 -1.06 -18.41
N GLU A 17 10.66 -1.33 -17.56
CA GLU A 17 10.67 -2.50 -16.67
C GLU A 17 10.62 -3.82 -17.46
N ARG A 18 9.76 -3.91 -18.49
CA ARG A 18 9.69 -5.07 -19.39
C ARG A 18 10.99 -5.32 -20.14
N GLN A 19 11.70 -4.25 -20.51
CA GLN A 19 13.01 -4.33 -21.17
C GLN A 19 14.16 -4.60 -20.19
N GLY A 20 13.91 -4.62 -18.88
CA GLY A 20 14.95 -4.75 -17.86
C GLY A 20 15.88 -3.53 -17.75
N THR A 21 15.47 -2.38 -18.30
CA THR A 21 16.28 -1.16 -18.37
C THR A 21 15.93 -0.14 -17.29
N LEU A 22 14.91 -0.42 -16.45
CA LEU A 22 14.49 0.45 -15.35
C LEU A 22 15.50 0.44 -14.20
N LYS A 23 16.22 1.55 -14.00
CA LYS A 23 17.27 1.68 -12.98
C LYS A 23 16.71 2.30 -11.69
N PRO A 24 17.42 2.14 -10.56
CA PRO A 24 17.09 2.86 -9.32
C PRO A 24 17.02 4.39 -9.50
N SER A 25 17.88 4.97 -10.36
CA SER A 25 17.84 6.41 -10.67
C SER A 25 16.49 6.84 -11.24
N ASP A 26 15.95 6.08 -12.21
CA ASP A 26 14.64 6.36 -12.80
C ASP A 26 13.54 6.32 -11.73
N ARG A 27 13.61 5.35 -10.80
CA ARG A 27 12.60 5.20 -9.72
C ARG A 27 12.58 6.40 -8.76
N PHE A 28 13.73 7.03 -8.55
CA PHE A 28 13.82 8.25 -7.73
C PHE A 28 13.25 9.50 -8.42
N GLU A 29 13.17 9.50 -9.74
CA GLU A 29 12.60 10.60 -10.52
C GLU A 29 11.07 10.52 -10.61
N ILE A 30 10.48 9.36 -10.28
CA ILE A 30 9.03 9.20 -10.21
C ILE A 30 8.50 10.06 -9.03
N PRO A 31 7.63 11.05 -9.31
CA PRO A 31 7.10 11.91 -8.25
C PRO A 31 6.22 11.10 -7.28
N PRO A 32 6.24 11.42 -5.97
CA PRO A 32 5.26 10.89 -5.04
C PRO A 32 3.84 11.15 -5.52
N GLN A 33 2.94 10.18 -5.33
CA GLN A 33 1.54 10.36 -5.70
C GLN A 33 0.76 10.92 -4.52
N ASP A 34 0.20 12.12 -4.69
CA ASP A 34 -0.73 12.68 -3.73
C ASP A 34 -2.06 11.94 -3.76
N ILE A 35 -2.62 11.70 -2.58
CA ILE A 35 -3.96 11.14 -2.46
C ILE A 35 -4.97 12.28 -2.72
N PRO A 36 -5.97 12.09 -3.60
CA PRO A 36 -7.06 13.04 -3.72
C PRO A 36 -7.76 13.23 -2.37
N GLU A 37 -8.05 14.47 -2.01
CA GLU A 37 -8.74 14.82 -0.77
C GLU A 37 -10.02 15.59 -1.06
N GLN A 38 -10.97 15.54 -0.12
CA GLN A 38 -12.11 16.45 -0.13
C GLN A 38 -11.65 17.92 -0.04
N ASP A 39 -12.39 18.78 -0.74
CA ASP A 39 -12.24 20.23 -0.66
C ASP A 39 -12.35 20.71 0.82
N PRO A 40 -11.44 21.59 1.29
CA PRO A 40 -11.45 22.07 2.68
C PRO A 40 -12.76 22.75 3.12
N ILE A 41 -13.41 23.51 2.23
CA ILE A 41 -14.66 24.21 2.52
C ILE A 41 -15.81 23.21 2.63
N LYS A 42 -15.78 22.13 1.86
CA LYS A 42 -16.78 21.04 1.94
C LYS A 42 -16.55 20.13 3.16
N ARG A 43 -15.31 19.70 3.41
CA ARG A 43 -14.98 18.70 4.45
C ARG A 43 -15.20 19.20 5.87
N ARG A 44 -15.17 20.53 6.09
CA ARG A 44 -15.47 21.11 7.42
C ARG A 44 -16.93 20.92 7.86
N ALA A 45 -17.83 20.60 6.92
CA ALA A 45 -19.27 20.52 7.13
C ALA A 45 -19.81 19.08 7.09
N ASN A 46 -18.95 18.06 7.04
CA ASN A 46 -19.36 16.66 7.00
C ASN A 46 -18.35 15.75 7.72
N VAL A 47 -18.73 14.48 7.94
CA VAL A 47 -17.89 13.44 8.58
C VAL A 47 -17.46 12.34 7.59
N SER A 48 -17.65 12.56 6.29
CA SER A 48 -17.19 11.63 5.27
C SER A 48 -15.66 11.64 5.17
N GLU A 49 -15.09 10.53 4.68
CA GLU A 49 -13.64 10.34 4.63
C GLU A 49 -12.94 11.45 3.82
N VAL A 50 -11.92 12.09 4.40
CA VAL A 50 -11.21 13.21 3.76
C VAL A 50 -10.31 12.73 2.62
N ALA A 51 -9.47 11.73 2.87
CA ALA A 51 -8.61 11.13 1.86
C ALA A 51 -9.42 10.12 1.04
N LEU A 52 -9.49 10.32 -0.27
CA LEU A 52 -10.41 9.61 -1.16
C LEU A 52 -9.83 8.33 -1.79
N GLY A 53 -8.57 7.99 -1.48
CA GLY A 53 -7.89 6.81 -2.02
C GLY A 53 -7.23 7.06 -3.37
N TYR A 54 -6.33 6.18 -3.76
CA TYR A 54 -5.65 6.28 -5.06
C TYR A 54 -6.53 5.83 -6.21
N THR A 55 -6.37 6.48 -7.37
CA THR A 55 -6.72 5.87 -8.65
C THR A 55 -5.76 4.73 -8.97
N GLU A 56 -6.15 3.84 -9.87
CA GLU A 56 -5.28 2.76 -10.35
C GLU A 56 -3.93 3.28 -10.86
N THR A 57 -3.95 4.34 -11.69
CA THR A 57 -2.73 4.94 -12.24
C THR A 57 -1.82 5.45 -11.13
N GLN A 58 -2.38 6.11 -10.11
CA GLN A 58 -1.62 6.58 -8.96
C GLN A 58 -1.02 5.42 -8.16
N ALA A 59 -1.81 4.39 -7.84
CA ALA A 59 -1.33 3.23 -7.09
C ALA A 59 -0.16 2.55 -7.82
N ARG A 60 -0.27 2.37 -9.14
CA ARG A 60 0.80 1.76 -9.95
C ARG A 60 2.04 2.65 -10.03
N LEU A 61 1.90 3.95 -10.27
CA LEU A 61 3.03 4.88 -10.28
C LEU A 61 3.74 4.92 -8.92
N GLU A 62 2.99 4.98 -7.83
CA GLU A 62 3.55 4.98 -6.48
C GLU A 62 4.29 3.67 -6.19
N ALA A 63 3.74 2.53 -6.61
CA ALA A 63 4.42 1.23 -6.51
C ALA A 63 5.73 1.18 -7.32
N MET A 64 5.79 1.84 -8.48
CA MET A 64 7.00 1.91 -9.31
C MET A 64 8.14 2.69 -8.64
N ARG A 65 7.87 3.49 -7.60
CA ARG A 65 8.91 4.16 -6.79
C ARG A 65 9.71 3.17 -5.93
N CYS A 66 9.15 1.99 -5.65
CA CYS A 66 9.80 0.98 -4.82
C CYS A 66 11.06 0.43 -5.49
N LEU A 67 12.19 0.49 -4.78
CA LEU A 67 13.49 0.02 -5.29
C LEU A 67 13.67 -1.50 -5.26
N GLN A 68 12.68 -2.26 -4.75
CA GLN A 68 12.81 -3.70 -4.55
C GLN A 68 14.08 -4.07 -3.78
N CYS A 69 14.27 -3.41 -2.62
CA CYS A 69 15.47 -3.55 -1.80
C CYS A 69 15.67 -4.99 -1.33
N LYS A 70 16.81 -5.60 -1.62
CA LYS A 70 17.14 -6.98 -1.21
C LYS A 70 16.99 -7.25 0.31
N LYS A 71 17.31 -6.24 1.14
CA LYS A 71 17.22 -6.35 2.62
C LYS A 71 15.87 -5.93 3.20
N THR A 72 14.93 -5.48 2.36
CA THR A 72 13.55 -5.13 2.72
C THR A 72 13.37 -4.42 4.08
N PRO A 73 14.07 -3.28 4.31
CA PRO A 73 14.09 -2.63 5.64
C PRO A 73 12.69 -2.24 6.14
N CYS A 74 11.79 -1.89 5.23
CA CYS A 74 10.39 -1.57 5.52
C CYS A 74 9.61 -2.69 6.22
N ILE A 75 9.97 -3.97 6.01
CA ILE A 75 9.32 -5.11 6.68
C ILE A 75 9.63 -5.08 8.18
N LYS A 76 10.86 -4.71 8.57
CA LYS A 76 11.25 -4.58 9.98
C LYS A 76 10.52 -3.44 10.69
N GLY A 77 10.17 -2.38 9.95
CA GLY A 77 9.39 -1.26 10.47
C GLY A 77 7.88 -1.55 10.57
N CYS A 78 7.39 -2.65 10.00
CA CYS A 78 6.00 -3.05 10.09
C CYS A 78 5.81 -3.99 11.31
N PRO A 79 4.97 -3.66 12.30
CA PRO A 79 4.77 -4.50 13.49
C PRO A 79 4.32 -5.93 13.19
N VAL A 80 3.56 -6.12 12.10
CA VAL A 80 3.06 -7.43 11.65
C VAL A 80 3.88 -8.02 10.50
N GLN A 81 5.00 -7.38 10.12
CA GLN A 81 5.97 -7.89 9.14
C GLN A 81 5.37 -8.26 7.77
N ILE A 82 4.43 -7.45 7.26
CA ILE A 82 3.88 -7.64 5.90
C ILE A 82 5.02 -7.73 4.87
N ARG A 83 4.89 -8.63 3.90
CA ARG A 83 5.81 -8.76 2.75
C ARG A 83 5.67 -7.60 1.77
N ILE A 84 6.12 -6.41 2.20
CA ILE A 84 5.90 -5.13 1.51
C ILE A 84 6.47 -5.11 0.09
N GLY A 85 7.70 -5.61 -0.10
CA GLY A 85 8.31 -5.66 -1.42
C GLY A 85 7.45 -6.43 -2.44
N ASP A 86 6.92 -7.57 -2.00
CA ASP A 86 6.16 -8.51 -2.83
C ASP A 86 4.80 -7.92 -3.24
N PHE A 87 4.01 -7.41 -2.28
CA PHE A 87 2.70 -6.85 -2.64
C PHE A 87 2.86 -5.58 -3.49
N VAL A 88 3.87 -4.73 -3.22
CA VAL A 88 4.11 -3.52 -4.01
C VAL A 88 4.54 -3.89 -5.43
N ALA A 89 5.36 -4.93 -5.61
CA ALA A 89 5.69 -5.45 -6.94
C ALA A 89 4.44 -5.96 -7.68
N ALA A 90 3.54 -6.66 -6.97
CA ALA A 90 2.27 -7.10 -7.55
C ALA A 90 1.37 -5.91 -7.97
N VAL A 91 1.31 -4.83 -7.18
CA VAL A 91 0.62 -3.59 -7.58
C VAL A 91 1.22 -2.98 -8.84
N ALA A 92 2.55 -2.86 -8.94
CA ALA A 92 3.21 -2.31 -10.12
C ALA A 92 2.82 -3.07 -11.41
N ARG A 93 2.75 -4.41 -11.32
CA ARG A 93 2.31 -5.31 -12.40
C ARG A 93 0.80 -5.26 -12.68
N GLY A 94 -0.01 -4.71 -11.79
CA GLY A 94 -1.47 -4.68 -11.90
C GLY A 94 -2.17 -5.94 -11.35
N ASN A 95 -1.46 -6.79 -10.60
CA ASN A 95 -1.98 -8.03 -10.02
C ASN A 95 -2.58 -7.77 -8.63
N TYR A 96 -3.73 -7.12 -8.55
CA TYR A 96 -4.28 -6.66 -7.26
C TYR A 96 -4.77 -7.78 -6.34
N ALA A 97 -5.31 -8.87 -6.90
CA ALA A 97 -5.73 -10.02 -6.12
C ALA A 97 -4.53 -10.71 -5.43
N GLU A 98 -3.42 -10.88 -6.16
CA GLU A 98 -2.15 -11.38 -5.61
C GLU A 98 -1.63 -10.44 -4.51
N ALA A 99 -1.60 -9.14 -4.77
CA ALA A 99 -1.11 -8.15 -3.82
C ALA A 99 -1.93 -8.15 -2.51
N LEU A 100 -3.25 -8.21 -2.61
CA LEU A 100 -4.12 -8.26 -1.43
C LEU A 100 -3.97 -9.59 -0.68
N ALA A 101 -3.81 -10.72 -1.39
CA ALA A 101 -3.56 -12.01 -0.76
C ALA A 101 -2.26 -12.00 0.06
N ILE A 102 -1.18 -11.41 -0.49
CA ILE A 102 0.09 -11.25 0.22
C ILE A 102 -0.07 -10.44 1.51
N ILE A 103 -0.86 -9.35 1.49
CA ILE A 103 -1.11 -8.55 2.69
C ILE A 103 -1.87 -9.36 3.75
N LYS A 104 -2.89 -10.11 3.31
CA LYS A 104 -3.77 -10.91 4.19
C LYS A 104 -3.08 -12.09 4.88
N GLU A 105 -1.88 -12.48 4.44
CA GLU A 105 -1.05 -13.46 5.15
C GLU A 105 -0.66 -12.99 6.56
N ASN A 106 -0.52 -11.68 6.76
CA ASN A 106 -0.06 -11.09 8.01
C ASN A 106 -1.05 -10.08 8.63
N SER A 107 -1.88 -9.44 7.81
CA SER A 107 -2.80 -8.38 8.24
C SER A 107 -4.25 -8.80 8.05
N LEU A 108 -4.99 -8.87 9.16
CA LEU A 108 -6.44 -9.13 9.15
C LEU A 108 -7.27 -7.89 8.80
N LEU A 109 -6.69 -6.69 8.97
CA LEU A 109 -7.41 -5.41 8.88
C LEU A 109 -6.72 -4.41 7.93
N PRO A 110 -6.36 -4.79 6.68
CA PRO A 110 -5.58 -3.92 5.80
C PRO A 110 -6.32 -2.62 5.42
N ALA A 111 -7.66 -2.67 5.34
CA ALA A 111 -8.47 -1.48 5.12
C ALA A 111 -8.35 -0.45 6.25
N VAL A 112 -8.08 -0.90 7.47
CA VAL A 112 -7.90 -0.05 8.67
C VAL A 112 -6.43 0.36 8.78
N CYS A 113 -5.49 -0.58 8.77
CA CYS A 113 -4.05 -0.32 8.91
C CYS A 113 -3.54 0.65 7.84
N GLY A 114 -3.96 0.47 6.58
CA GLY A 114 -3.60 1.38 5.49
C GLY A 114 -4.11 2.82 5.66
N ARG A 115 -5.09 3.04 6.55
CA ARG A 115 -5.66 4.37 6.88
C ARG A 115 -5.05 5.00 8.12
N VAL A 116 -4.79 4.22 9.17
CA VAL A 116 -4.52 4.76 10.51
C VAL A 116 -3.14 4.44 11.07
N CYS A 117 -2.38 3.52 10.47
CA CYS A 117 -1.00 3.30 10.90
C CYS A 117 -0.20 4.61 10.79
N PRO A 118 0.60 4.98 11.79
CA PRO A 118 1.51 6.12 11.70
C PRO A 118 2.75 5.69 10.90
N GLN A 119 2.60 5.60 9.57
CA GLN A 119 3.61 4.93 8.72
C GLN A 119 4.97 5.64 8.76
N GLU A 120 4.98 6.94 9.00
CA GLU A 120 6.16 7.80 9.12
C GLU A 120 7.10 7.43 10.27
N VAL A 121 6.59 6.72 11.29
CA VAL A 121 7.37 6.15 12.41
C VAL A 121 7.34 4.61 12.39
N GLN A 122 7.00 4.01 11.25
CA GLN A 122 6.92 2.56 11.04
C GLN A 122 7.58 2.17 9.70
N CYS A 123 6.82 1.58 8.78
CA CYS A 123 7.34 1.00 7.56
C CYS A 123 7.96 2.04 6.60
N GLN A 124 7.52 3.31 6.66
CA GLN A 124 8.08 4.39 5.82
C GLN A 124 9.34 5.01 6.41
N GLU A 125 9.49 5.01 7.74
CA GLU A 125 10.69 5.53 8.43
C GLU A 125 11.97 4.88 7.90
N THR A 126 11.92 3.57 7.68
CA THR A 126 13.07 2.75 7.26
C THR A 126 13.15 2.57 5.74
N CYS A 127 12.24 3.17 4.97
CA CYS A 127 12.23 3.03 3.52
C CYS A 127 13.43 3.74 2.88
N THR A 128 14.23 3.01 2.09
CA THR A 128 15.42 3.55 1.40
C THR A 128 15.11 4.78 0.52
N VAL A 129 13.90 4.86 -0.06
CA VAL A 129 13.47 6.04 -0.83
C VAL A 129 13.33 7.25 0.08
N GLY A 130 12.66 7.12 1.22
CA GLY A 130 12.52 8.19 2.21
C GLY A 130 13.88 8.60 2.78
N LEU A 131 14.74 7.63 3.11
CA LEU A 131 16.10 7.88 3.61
C LEU A 131 16.96 8.66 2.60
N LYS A 132 16.86 8.37 1.29
CA LYS A 132 17.56 9.16 0.26
C LYS A 132 17.18 10.63 0.31
N PHE A 133 15.89 10.92 0.50
CA PHE A 133 15.38 12.29 0.56
C PHE A 133 15.41 12.88 1.98
N LYS A 134 15.87 12.12 2.98
CA LYS A 134 15.88 12.47 4.41
C LYS A 134 14.50 12.89 4.93
N ASP A 135 13.46 12.24 4.41
CA ASP A 135 12.07 12.60 4.68
C ASP A 135 11.17 11.35 4.52
N PRO A 136 10.60 10.81 5.61
CA PRO A 136 9.75 9.63 5.55
C PRO A 136 8.47 9.88 4.74
N THR A 137 8.00 11.13 4.62
CA THR A 137 6.82 11.46 3.80
C THR A 137 7.10 11.31 2.30
N LYS A 138 8.38 11.27 1.92
CA LYS A 138 8.84 10.97 0.55
C LYS A 138 9.17 9.50 0.34
N ALA A 139 8.96 8.63 1.32
CA ALA A 139 9.05 7.19 1.13
C ALA A 139 8.03 6.68 0.10
N VAL A 140 8.11 5.40 -0.24
CA VAL A 140 6.98 4.73 -0.92
C VAL A 140 5.78 4.75 0.02
N SER A 141 4.62 5.18 -0.47
CA SER A 141 3.40 5.35 0.32
C SER A 141 2.71 4.00 0.61
N ILE A 142 3.38 3.15 1.39
CA ILE A 142 3.01 1.75 1.66
C ILE A 142 1.56 1.64 2.18
N GLY A 143 1.19 2.43 3.19
CA GLY A 143 -0.17 2.41 3.75
C GLY A 143 -1.25 2.81 2.73
N ARG A 144 -0.97 3.77 1.84
CA ARG A 144 -1.91 4.17 0.79
C ARG A 144 -2.10 3.07 -0.25
N LEU A 145 -1.05 2.30 -0.56
CA LEU A 145 -1.13 1.12 -1.42
C LEU A 145 -1.90 -0.04 -0.76
N GLU A 146 -1.64 -0.30 0.52
CA GLU A 146 -2.39 -1.28 1.32
C GLU A 146 -3.89 -0.95 1.34
N ARG A 147 -4.21 0.33 1.62
CA ARG A 147 -5.58 0.85 1.55
C ARG A 147 -6.22 0.64 0.18
N PHE A 148 -5.53 1.04 -0.89
CA PHE A 148 -6.04 0.91 -2.27
C PHE A 148 -6.44 -0.54 -2.58
N LEU A 149 -5.59 -1.50 -2.20
CA LEU A 149 -5.86 -2.93 -2.41
C LEU A 149 -7.04 -3.42 -1.59
N ALA A 150 -7.11 -3.04 -0.31
CA ALA A 150 -8.20 -3.44 0.56
C ALA A 150 -9.55 -2.84 0.14
N ASP A 151 -9.55 -1.59 -0.34
CA ASP A 151 -10.74 -0.92 -0.86
C ASP A 151 -11.23 -1.58 -2.16
N LEU A 152 -10.30 -1.94 -3.07
CA LEU A 152 -10.62 -2.66 -4.31
C LEU A 152 -11.15 -4.08 -4.06
N GLY A 153 -10.59 -4.77 -3.05
CA GLY A 153 -11.00 -6.12 -2.66
C GLY A 153 -12.25 -6.19 -1.78
N ARG A 154 -12.87 -5.05 -1.46
CA ARG A 154 -14.07 -5.04 -0.63
C ARG A 154 -15.18 -5.86 -1.29
N GLY A 155 -15.72 -6.83 -0.56
CA GLY A 155 -16.83 -7.67 -1.03
C GLY A 155 -16.41 -8.87 -1.89
N SER A 156 -15.11 -9.07 -2.12
CA SER A 156 -14.56 -10.29 -2.73
C SER A 156 -13.85 -11.21 -1.72
N ASP A 157 -14.15 -11.02 -0.43
CA ASP A 157 -13.57 -11.80 0.66
C ASP A 157 -14.04 -13.26 0.60
N ALA A 158 -13.12 -14.16 0.27
CA ALA A 158 -13.33 -15.58 0.49
C ALA A 158 -13.33 -15.87 2.00
N ILE A 159 -14.32 -16.62 2.47
CA ILE A 159 -14.35 -17.11 3.84
C ILE A 159 -13.09 -17.99 4.05
N PRO A 160 -12.24 -17.71 5.05
CA PRO A 160 -11.08 -18.53 5.33
C PRO A 160 -11.48 -19.99 5.58
N ALA A 161 -10.62 -20.92 5.20
CA ALA A 161 -10.85 -22.33 5.51
C ALA A 161 -10.91 -22.52 7.03
N ILE A 162 -12.03 -23.05 7.51
CA ILE A 162 -12.22 -23.36 8.93
C ILE A 162 -11.53 -24.70 9.22
N ALA A 163 -10.63 -24.71 10.20
CA ALA A 163 -9.95 -25.93 10.63
C ALA A 163 -10.93 -26.94 11.28
N PRO A 164 -10.62 -28.25 11.29
CA PRO A 164 -11.44 -29.25 11.97
C PRO A 164 -11.71 -28.90 13.44
N ALA A 165 -12.87 -29.31 13.95
CA ALA A 165 -13.27 -29.04 15.32
C ALA A 165 -12.29 -29.69 16.32
N THR A 166 -11.83 -28.91 17.30
CA THR A 166 -10.90 -29.38 18.33
C THR A 166 -11.60 -29.93 19.58
N GLY A 167 -12.92 -29.74 19.70
CA GLY A 167 -13.69 -30.09 20.91
C GLY A 167 -13.52 -29.11 22.08
N MET A 168 -12.65 -28.10 21.96
CA MET A 168 -12.42 -27.07 22.98
C MET A 168 -13.37 -25.87 22.82
N LYS A 169 -13.59 -25.11 23.89
CA LYS A 169 -14.37 -23.86 23.88
C LYS A 169 -13.47 -22.68 24.21
N VAL A 170 -13.65 -21.58 23.50
CA VAL A 170 -12.95 -20.30 23.70
C VAL A 170 -14.00 -19.20 23.81
N ALA A 171 -13.78 -18.25 24.72
CA ALA A 171 -14.58 -17.03 24.83
C ALA A 171 -13.69 -15.83 24.51
N VAL A 172 -14.16 -14.95 23.63
CA VAL A 172 -13.54 -13.66 23.33
C VAL A 172 -14.38 -12.58 24.01
N ILE A 173 -13.74 -11.76 24.85
CA ILE A 173 -14.36 -10.63 25.52
C ILE A 173 -13.69 -9.37 24.96
N ASP A 174 -14.48 -8.50 24.34
CA ASP A 174 -14.10 -7.38 23.46
C ASP A 174 -14.21 -7.71 21.96
N SER A 175 -14.66 -6.73 21.18
CA SER A 175 -14.84 -6.84 19.72
C SER A 175 -14.01 -5.79 18.96
N GLY A 176 -13.00 -5.23 19.61
CA GLY A 176 -12.00 -4.37 18.97
C GLY A 176 -10.96 -5.20 18.20
N PRO A 177 -9.94 -4.54 17.60
CA PRO A 177 -8.93 -5.24 16.79
C PRO A 177 -8.12 -6.34 17.49
N GLY A 178 -8.14 -6.39 18.83
CA GLY A 178 -7.43 -7.40 19.61
C GLY A 178 -8.23 -8.66 19.94
N GLY A 179 -9.57 -8.61 19.82
CA GLY A 179 -10.46 -9.76 20.01
C GLY A 179 -10.72 -10.50 18.72
#